data_AF-A0A359LT28-F1
#
_entry.id   AF-A0A359LT28-F1
#
_cell.length_a   1.000
_cell.length_b   1.000
_cell.length_c   1.000
_cell.angle_alpha   90.00
_cell.angle_beta   90.00
_cell.angle_gamma   90.00
#
_symmetry.space_group_name_H-M   'P 1'
#
loop_
_entity.id
_entity.type
_entity.pdbx_description
1 polymer ?
#
loop_
_entity_poly.entity_id
_entity_poly.type
_entity_poly.pdbx_seq_one_letter_code
_entity_poly.pdbx_strand_id
1 'polypeptide(L)'
;MNQHVKLRGSPPGSSSTVYFSPDGTLVVEFYDFGEEAQSSMGNDVAFLLHLDPAAQAQFASSIGAEGPLLDAIAARFANYFEVRKWLDAHSIPYRHEFDSWA
;
A
#
# COMPACT_ATOMS: atom_id res chain seq x y z
N MET A 1 14.65 -1.30 13.25
CA MET A 1 14.57 -0.83 11.85
C MET A 1 13.16 -1.13 11.38
N ASN A 2 12.35 -0.12 11.07
CA ASN A 2 11.04 -0.33 10.46
C ASN A 2 11.29 -0.68 8.99
N GLN A 3 10.99 -1.91 8.62
CA GLN A 3 11.18 -2.39 7.25
C GLN A 3 10.08 -1.81 6.36
N HIS A 4 10.47 -1.16 5.27
CA HIS A 4 9.58 -0.68 4.23
C HIS A 4 10.15 -1.03 2.86
N VAL A 5 9.27 -1.23 1.89
CA VAL A 5 9.64 -1.51 0.50
C VAL A 5 8.87 -0.57 -0.43
N LYS A 6 9.56 -0.01 -1.42
CA LYS A 6 8.94 0.83 -2.46
C LYS A 6 8.53 -0.05 -3.64
N LEU A 7 7.31 0.13 -4.13
CA LEU A 7 6.81 -0.57 -5.32
C LEU A 7 7.25 0.18 -6.59
N ARG A 8 7.41 -0.56 -7.69
CA ARG A 8 8.21 -0.13 -8.86
C ARG A 8 7.48 0.74 -9.88
N GLY A 9 6.14 0.75 -9.87
CA GLY A 9 5.31 1.26 -10.98
C GLY A 9 4.34 2.36 -10.59
N SER A 10 4.77 3.29 -9.72
CA SER A 10 3.92 4.45 -9.38
C SER A 10 3.96 5.50 -10.51
N PRO A 11 2.84 6.16 -10.83
CA PRO A 11 2.81 7.30 -11.75
C PRO A 11 3.86 8.38 -11.44
N PRO A 12 4.29 9.18 -12.42
CA PRO A 12 5.12 10.37 -12.15
C PRO A 12 4.48 11.27 -11.09
N GLY A 13 5.30 11.81 -10.18
CA GLY A 13 4.78 12.61 -9.07
C GLY A 13 4.14 11.79 -7.94
N SER A 14 4.32 10.46 -7.91
CA SER A 14 3.78 9.63 -6.84
C SER A 14 4.73 8.50 -6.41
N SER A 15 4.42 7.89 -5.27
CA SER A 15 5.14 6.74 -4.73
C SER A 15 4.18 5.78 -4.07
N SER A 16 4.37 4.47 -4.29
CA SER A 16 3.68 3.43 -3.54
C SER A 16 4.67 2.73 -2.61
N THR A 17 4.35 2.65 -1.33
CA THR A 17 5.21 2.06 -0.30
C THR A 17 4.44 1.02 0.48
N VAL A 18 5.11 -0.05 0.92
CA VAL A 18 4.52 -1.07 1.80
C VAL A 18 5.39 -1.21 3.03
N TYR A 19 4.79 -1.18 4.21
CA TYR A 19 5.49 -1.26 5.48
C TYR A 19 4.60 -1.82 6.59
N PHE A 20 5.22 -2.20 7.71
CA PHE A 20 4.48 -2.47 8.94
C PHE A 20 4.50 -1.24 9.84
N SER A 21 3.34 -0.82 10.33
CA SER A 21 3.24 0.17 11.40
C SER A 21 3.65 -0.44 12.75
N PRO A 22 3.92 0.37 13.79
CA PRO A 22 4.40 -0.13 15.08
C PRO A 22 3.48 -1.11 15.80
N ASP A 23 2.18 -1.08 15.49
CA ASP A 23 1.16 -2.00 16.00
C ASP A 23 1.09 -3.33 15.24
N GLY A 24 1.91 -3.51 14.20
CA GLY A 24 1.94 -4.71 13.36
C GLY A 24 0.92 -4.71 12.22
N THR A 25 0.20 -3.61 12.00
CA THR A 25 -0.67 -3.46 10.82
C THR A 25 0.20 -3.32 9.56
N LEU A 26 -0.15 -4.05 8.50
CA LEU A 26 0.48 -3.89 7.19
C LEU A 26 -0.20 -2.71 6.50
N VAL A 27 0.62 -1.75 6.07
CA VAL A 27 0.17 -0.55 5.39
C VAL A 27 0.67 -0.56 3.97
N VAL A 28 -0.25 -0.36 3.02
CA VAL A 28 0.05 -0.08 1.61
C VAL A 28 -0.34 1.36 1.35
N GLU A 29 0.66 2.20 1.10
CA GLU A 29 0.51 3.63 0.94
C GLU A 29 0.70 4.01 -0.53
N PHE A 30 -0.12 4.95 -0.99
CA PHE A 30 0.09 5.72 -2.20
C PHE A 30 0.20 7.19 -1.82
N TYR A 31 1.38 7.77 -1.99
CA TYR A 31 1.67 9.17 -1.75
C TYR A 31 1.76 9.90 -3.08
N ASP A 32 0.92 10.91 -3.28
CA ASP A 32 0.83 11.74 -4.48
C ASP A 32 1.30 13.16 -4.16
N PHE A 33 2.44 13.52 -4.76
CA PHE A 33 3.11 14.81 -4.68
C PHE A 33 3.17 15.47 -6.07
N GLY A 34 2.26 15.08 -6.97
CA GLY A 34 2.15 15.64 -8.30
C GLY A 34 1.54 17.04 -8.30
N GLU A 35 1.79 17.79 -9.38
CA GLU A 35 1.23 19.15 -9.55
C GLU A 35 -0.30 19.17 -9.48
N GLU A 36 -0.97 18.10 -9.90
CA GLU A 36 -2.43 17.98 -9.85
C GLU A 36 -2.94 17.88 -8.39
N ALA A 37 -2.26 17.10 -7.54
CA ALA A 37 -2.59 17.00 -6.12
C ALA A 37 -2.40 18.37 -5.43
N GLN A 38 -1.26 19.03 -5.67
CA GLN A 38 -0.99 20.37 -5.14
C GLN A 38 -1.99 21.41 -5.64
N SER A 39 -2.35 21.38 -6.93
CA SER A 39 -3.29 22.34 -7.51
C SER A 39 -4.73 22.14 -7.04
N SER A 40 -5.13 20.89 -6.76
CA SER A 40 -6.50 20.55 -6.40
C SER A 40 -6.75 20.55 -4.88
N MET A 41 -5.76 20.12 -4.10
CA MET A 41 -5.89 19.92 -2.64
C MET A 41 -5.03 20.90 -1.84
N GLY A 42 -4.13 21.65 -2.49
CA GLY A 42 -3.24 22.62 -1.85
C GLY A 42 -2.00 22.01 -1.20
N ASN A 43 -1.90 20.67 -1.11
CA ASN A 43 -0.81 19.92 -0.49
C ASN A 43 -0.61 18.56 -1.21
N ASP A 44 0.43 17.84 -0.83
CA ASP A 44 0.60 16.42 -1.16
C ASP A 44 -0.45 15.58 -0.40
N VAL A 45 -0.82 14.42 -0.93
CA VAL A 45 -1.86 13.57 -0.35
C VAL A 45 -1.45 12.11 -0.27
N ALA A 46 -2.00 11.37 0.69
CA ALA A 46 -1.77 9.94 0.84
C ALA A 46 -3.08 9.14 0.88
N PHE A 47 -3.05 7.95 0.29
CA PHE A 47 -4.10 6.94 0.40
C PHE A 47 -3.50 5.68 1.01
N LEU A 48 -4.14 5.13 2.04
CA LEU A 48 -3.59 4.01 2.81
C LEU A 48 -4.59 2.86 2.85
N LEU A 49 -4.07 1.64 2.65
CA LEU A 49 -4.76 0.39 2.95
C LEU A 49 -4.15 -0.19 4.21
N HIS A 50 -4.97 -0.39 5.23
CA HIS A 50 -4.55 -1.00 6.49
C HIS A 50 -5.09 -2.42 6.56
N LEU A 51 -4.19 -3.39 6.68
CA LEU A 51 -4.50 -4.80 6.80
C LEU A 51 -4.12 -5.27 8.20
N ASP A 52 -5.12 -5.73 8.95
CA ASP A 52 -4.91 -6.36 10.25
C ASP A 52 -4.20 -7.73 10.10
N PRO A 53 -3.70 -8.33 11.19
CA PRO A 53 -2.96 -9.60 11.09
C PRO A 53 -3.74 -10.75 10.43
N ALA A 54 -5.07 -10.77 10.54
CA ALA A 54 -5.89 -11.81 9.92
C ALA A 54 -5.96 -11.62 8.39
N ALA A 55 -6.20 -10.38 7.94
CA ALA A 55 -6.17 -10.01 6.54
C ALA A 55 -4.77 -10.20 5.93
N GLN A 56 -3.71 -9.92 6.68
CA GLN A 56 -2.32 -10.17 6.25
C GLN A 56 -2.07 -11.65 5.94
N ALA A 57 -2.53 -12.55 6.83
CA ALA A 57 -2.38 -13.99 6.62
C ALA A 57 -3.15 -14.47 5.38
N GLN A 58 -4.38 -13.97 5.20
CA GLN A 58 -5.17 -14.26 4.00
C GLN A 58 -4.50 -13.72 2.74
N PHE A 59 -3.96 -12.50 2.80
CA PHE A 59 -3.27 -11.89 1.69
C PHE A 59 -2.00 -12.65 1.30
N ALA A 60 -1.14 -12.95 2.28
CA ALA A 60 0.07 -13.76 2.11
C ALA A 60 -0.25 -15.12 1.46
N SER A 61 -1.29 -15.78 1.94
CA SER A 61 -1.76 -17.05 1.37
C SER A 61 -2.26 -16.87 -0.07
N SER A 62 -3.06 -15.83 -0.35
CA SER A 62 -3.63 -15.58 -1.68
C SER A 62 -2.57 -15.32 -2.76
N ILE A 63 -1.43 -14.75 -2.39
CA ILE A 63 -0.32 -14.46 -3.32
C ILE A 63 0.75 -15.55 -3.31
N GLY A 64 0.59 -16.60 -2.50
CA GLY A 64 1.57 -17.69 -2.37
C GLY A 64 2.92 -17.21 -1.83
N ALA A 65 2.92 -16.35 -0.81
CA ALA A 65 4.16 -15.83 -0.22
C ALA A 65 4.96 -16.94 0.48
N GLU A 66 6.14 -17.26 -0.04
CA GLU A 66 7.07 -18.25 0.54
C GLU A 66 8.17 -17.61 1.42
N GLY A 67 8.14 -16.28 1.58
CA GLY A 67 9.15 -15.50 2.31
C GLY A 67 8.56 -14.26 2.99
N PRO A 68 9.37 -13.24 3.30
CA PRO A 68 8.89 -12.01 3.90
C PRO A 68 7.77 -11.38 3.06
N LEU A 69 6.64 -11.07 3.71
CA LEU A 69 5.43 -10.60 3.02
C LEU A 69 5.70 -9.33 2.19
N LEU A 70 6.50 -8.40 2.71
CA LEU A 70 6.87 -7.17 1.99
C LEU A 70 7.55 -7.47 0.65
N ASP A 71 8.50 -8.41 0.63
CA ASP A 71 9.24 -8.78 -0.58
C ASP A 71 8.33 -9.50 -1.57
N ALA A 72 7.44 -10.36 -1.08
CA ALA A 72 6.45 -11.03 -1.91
C ALA A 72 5.49 -10.01 -2.58
N ILE A 73 5.03 -9.01 -1.84
CA ILE A 73 4.19 -7.93 -2.38
C ILE A 73 4.97 -7.12 -3.42
N ALA A 74 6.20 -6.71 -3.12
CA ALA A 74 7.04 -5.93 -4.03
C ALA A 74 7.44 -6.68 -5.30
N ALA A 75 7.53 -8.00 -5.25
CA ALA A 75 7.76 -8.84 -6.41
C ALA A 75 6.48 -9.04 -7.25
N ARG A 76 5.31 -9.08 -6.60
CA ARG A 76 4.04 -9.45 -7.24
C ARG A 76 3.27 -8.27 -7.83
N PHE A 77 3.39 -7.08 -7.23
CA PHE A 77 2.59 -5.90 -7.56
C PHE A 77 3.47 -4.70 -7.90
N ALA A 78 3.05 -3.95 -8.93
CA ALA A 78 3.77 -2.77 -9.38
C ALA A 78 3.48 -1.54 -8.50
N ASN A 79 2.27 -1.39 -7.95
CA ASN A 79 1.85 -0.20 -7.20
C ASN A 79 0.65 -0.48 -6.28
N TYR A 80 0.26 0.53 -5.52
CA TYR A 80 -0.91 0.52 -4.62
C TYR A 80 -2.19 0.03 -5.30
N PHE A 81 -2.48 0.50 -6.53
CA PHE A 81 -3.74 0.22 -7.20
C PHE A 81 -3.88 -1.27 -7.55
N GLU A 82 -2.79 -1.92 -7.94
CA GLU A 82 -2.78 -3.36 -8.17
C GLU A 82 -3.01 -4.16 -6.89
N VAL A 83 -2.42 -3.72 -5.77
CA VAL A 83 -2.66 -4.34 -4.47
C VAL A 83 -4.13 -4.21 -4.08
N ARG A 84 -4.69 -2.98 -4.13
CA ARG A 84 -6.10 -2.75 -3.83
C ARG A 84 -7.03 -3.63 -4.67
N LYS A 85 -6.81 -3.66 -5.98
CA LYS A 85 -7.60 -4.47 -6.91
C LYS A 85 -7.52 -5.96 -6.56
N TRP A 86 -6.36 -6.45 -6.13
CA TRP A 86 -6.20 -7.84 -5.70
C TRP A 86 -6.98 -8.14 -4.43
N LEU A 87 -6.89 -7.27 -3.43
CA LEU A 87 -7.62 -7.42 -2.16
C LEU A 87 -9.13 -7.45 -2.42
N ASP A 88 -9.64 -6.53 -3.24
CA ASP A 88 -11.04 -6.49 -3.65
C ASP A 88 -11.46 -7.79 -4.34
N ALA A 89 -10.67 -8.26 -5.32
CA ALA A 89 -10.98 -9.48 -6.09
C ALA A 89 -10.99 -10.75 -5.24
N HIS A 90 -10.22 -10.80 -4.16
CA HIS A 90 -10.13 -11.94 -3.24
C HIS A 90 -10.93 -11.75 -1.96
N SER A 91 -11.72 -10.67 -1.87
CA SER A 91 -12.52 -10.32 -0.68
C SER A 91 -11.68 -10.31 0.61
N ILE A 92 -10.45 -9.80 0.52
CA ILE A 92 -9.57 -9.62 1.68
C ILE A 92 -9.91 -8.28 2.32
N PRO A 93 -10.31 -8.25 3.60
CA PRO A 93 -10.72 -7.00 4.25
C PRO A 93 -9.52 -6.07 4.45
N TYR A 94 -9.76 -4.78 4.28
CA TYR A 94 -8.83 -3.71 4.61
C TYR A 94 -9.61 -2.46 5.05
N ARG A 95 -8.98 -1.62 5.88
CA ARG A 95 -9.47 -0.27 6.16
C ARG A 95 -8.79 0.71 5.21
N HIS A 96 -9.58 1.58 4.58
CA HIS A 96 -9.08 2.63 3.70
C HIS A 96 -8.99 3.95 4.47
N GLU A 97 -7.90 4.69 4.30
CA GLU A 97 -7.68 6.01 4.88
C GLU A 97 -7.16 6.97 3.80
N PHE A 98 -7.58 8.24 3.89
CA PHE A 98 -7.13 9.32 3.04
C PHE A 98 -6.59 10.44 3.94
N ASP A 99 -5.32 10.81 3.72
CA ASP A 99 -4.65 11.89 4.42
C ASP A 99 -4.35 13.03 3.43
N SER A 100 -5.02 14.16 3.63
CA SER A 100 -4.89 15.35 2.79
C SER A 100 -3.84 16.35 3.31
N TRP A 101 -3.08 15.98 4.34
CA TRP A 101 -2.06 16.81 5.00
C TRP A 101 -0.71 16.09 5.07
N ALA A 102 -0.49 15.16 4.15
CA ALA A 102 0.66 14.27 4.12
C ALA A 102 1.99 15.02 3.92
#